data_AF-P83112-F1
#
_entry.id   AF-P83112-F1
#
_cell.length_a   1.000
_cell.length_b   1.000
_cell.length_c   1.000
_cell.angle_alpha   90.00
_cell.angle_beta   90.00
_cell.angle_gamma   90.00
#
_symmetry.space_group_name_H-M   'P 1'
#
loop_
_entity.id
_entity.type
_entity.pdbx_description
1 polymer ?
#
loop_
_entity_poly.entity_id
_entity_poly.type
_entity_poly.pdbx_seq_one_letter_code
_entity_poly.pdbx_strand_id
1 'polypeptide(L)' 'EVDMRCKSSKECLVKCKQATGRPNGKCMNRKCKCYPR' A
#
# COMPACT_ATOMS: atom_id res chain seq x y z
N GLU A 1 -4.39 -5.23 8.75
CA GLU A 1 -3.57 -4.24 8.00
C GLU A 1 -2.51 -4.98 7.21
N VAL A 2 -2.18 -4.56 5.99
CA VAL A 2 -1.12 -5.21 5.22
C VAL A 2 0.21 -4.65 5.75
N ASP A 3 0.95 -5.43 6.54
CA ASP A 3 2.23 -4.99 7.12
C ASP A 3 3.35 -5.03 6.05
N MET A 4 3.12 -4.32 4.95
CA MET A 4 4.08 -4.21 3.86
C MET A 4 4.95 -2.99 4.10
N ARG A 5 6.25 -3.23 4.29
CA ARG A 5 7.21 -2.12 4.29
C ARG A 5 7.22 -1.46 2.91
N CYS A 6 7.20 -0.14 2.90
CA CYS A 6 7.30 0.68 1.70
C CYS A 6 8.36 1.77 1.92
N LYS A 7 9.12 2.07 0.87
CA LYS A 7 10.02 3.24 0.87
C LYS A 7 9.31 4.50 0.38
N SER A 8 8.33 4.32 -0.51
CA SER A 8 7.57 5.41 -1.13
C SER A 8 6.12 5.02 -1.34
N SER A 9 5.23 6.01 -1.41
CA SER A 9 3.80 5.79 -1.72
C SER A 9 3.58 5.02 -3.02
N LYS A 10 4.39 5.27 -4.06
CA LYS A 10 4.30 4.56 -5.35
C LYS A 10 4.50 3.04 -5.21
N GLU A 11 5.45 2.61 -4.39
CA GLU A 11 5.68 1.18 -4.11
C GLU A 11 4.49 0.58 -3.37
N CYS A 12 3.91 1.35 -2.44
CA CYS A 12 2.70 0.96 -1.73
C CYS A 12 1.50 0.80 -2.68
N LEU A 13 1.28 1.71 -3.63
CA LEU A 13 0.19 1.62 -4.60
C LEU A 13 0.25 0.33 -5.46
N VAL A 14 1.45 -0.02 -5.95
CA VAL A 14 1.66 -1.24 -6.76
C VAL A 14 1.36 -2.50 -5.93
N LYS A 15 1.80 -2.51 -4.67
CA LYS A 15 1.53 -3.60 -3.72
C LYS A 15 0.05 -3.68 -3.34
N CYS A 16 -0.60 -2.55 -3.08
CA CYS A 16 -2.03 -2.50 -2.79
C CYS A 16 -2.87 -2.94 -3.98
N LYS A 17 -2.47 -2.60 -5.21
CA LYS A 17 -3.14 -3.08 -6.42
C LYS A 17 -3.10 -4.60 -6.53
N GLN A 18 -1.96 -5.23 -6.22
CA GLN A 18 -1.84 -6.68 -6.21
C GLN A 18 -2.62 -7.33 -5.06
N ALA A 19 -2.59 -6.74 -3.87
CA ALA A 19 -3.24 -7.33 -2.68
C ALA A 19 -4.75 -7.10 -2.61
N THR A 20 -5.24 -5.96 -3.10
CA THR A 20 -6.65 -5.52 -2.96
C THR A 20 -7.36 -5.34 -4.30
N GLY A 21 -6.67 -5.52 -5.42
CA GLY A 21 -7.17 -5.18 -6.76
C GLY A 21 -7.18 -3.67 -7.06
N ARG A 22 -7.02 -2.81 -6.05
CA ARG A 22 -7.05 -1.35 -6.20
C ARG A 22 -5.70 -0.73 -5.86
N PRO A 23 -5.15 0.15 -6.73
CA PRO A 23 -3.96 0.94 -6.41
C PRO A 23 -4.35 2.07 -5.43
N ASN A 24 -4.94 1.72 -4.29
CA ASN A 24 -5.36 2.69 -3.28
C ASN A 24 -4.67 2.35 -1.96
N GLY A 25 -3.67 3.14 -1.62
CA GLY A 25 -2.89 2.96 -0.41
C GLY A 25 -1.88 4.06 -0.22
N LYS A 26 -1.43 4.24 1.01
CA LYS A 26 -0.46 5.28 1.36
C LYS A 26 0.67 4.68 2.16
N CYS A 27 1.89 5.07 1.81
CA CYS A 27 3.05 4.76 2.63
C CYS A 27 3.12 5.76 3.78
N MET A 28 2.96 5.29 5.01
CA MET A 28 3.05 6.09 6.23
C MET A 28 4.00 5.42 7.21
N ASN A 29 5.04 6.13 7.65
CA ASN A 29 6.07 5.62 8.56
C ASN A 29 6.70 4.28 8.10
N ARG A 30 7.04 4.20 6.81
CA ARG A 30 7.53 2.99 6.13
C ARG A 30 6.58 1.79 6.14
N LYS A 31 5.32 1.95 6.57
CA LYS A 31 4.26 0.94 6.45
C LYS A 31 3.26 1.33 5.37
N CYS A 32 2.91 0.38 4.53
CA CYS A 32 1.97 0.56 3.44
C CYS A 32 0.55 0.25 3.93
N LYS A 33 -0.28 1.28 4.08
CA LYS A 33 -1.69 1.11 4.44
C LYS A 33 -2.53 1.10 3.16
N CYS A 34 -3.00 -0.07 2.76
CA CYS A 34 -3.92 -0.24 1.64
C CYS A 34 -5.36 0.03 2.08
N TYR A 35 -6.13 0.72 1.24
CA TYR A 35 -7.54 1.02 1.47
C TYR A 35 -8.39 0.27 0.43
N PRO A 36 -8.97 -0.89 0.77
CA PRO A 36 -9.80 -1.67 -0.15
C PRO A 36 -11.21 -1.08 -0.39
N ARG A 37 -11.46 0.16 0.07
CA ARG A 37 -12.78 0.79 -0.01
C ARG A 37 -13.13 1.19 -1.44
#